data_AF-A0A388KR30-F1
#
_entry.id   AF-A0A388KR30-F1
#
_cell.length_a   1.000
_cell.length_b   1.000
_cell.length_c   1.000
_cell.angle_alpha   90.00
_cell.angle_beta   90.00
_cell.angle_gamma   90.00
#
_symmetry.space_group_name_H-M   'P 1'
#
loop_
_entity.id
_entity.type
_entity.pdbx_description
1 polymer ?
#
loop_
_entity_poly.entity_id
_entity_poly.type
_entity_poly.pdbx_seq_one_letter_code
_entity_poly.pdbx_strand_id
1 'polypeptide(L)'
;MYVWRPIQDVIQTDAAINPGNSGGPLLDSTGSLIGINTAIYSPSGASSGVGFSIPVDTVSGIVDQIIKFGKVTRPVLGISFAPEQAVEQLGVTGVLVLDAPPEGPAGKAGPC
;
A
#
# COMPACT_ATOMS: atom_id res chain seq x y z
N MET A 1 13.69 7.75 -5.12
CA MET A 1 13.64 6.79 -3.98
C MET A 1 12.19 6.35 -3.83
N TYR A 2 11.87 5.09 -4.13
CA TYR A 2 10.48 4.62 -4.07
C TYR A 2 10.05 4.54 -2.60
N VAL A 3 9.12 5.39 -2.20
CA VAL A 3 8.45 5.25 -0.90
C VAL A 3 7.52 4.04 -1.04
N TRP A 4 7.87 2.93 -0.40
CA TRP A 4 6.95 1.79 -0.28
C TRP A 4 5.75 2.25 0.54
N ARG A 5 4.61 2.51 -0.12
CA ARG A 5 3.37 2.81 0.59
C ARG A 5 2.84 1.50 1.17
N PRO A 6 2.66 1.41 2.51
CA PRO A 6 2.02 0.25 3.09
C PRO A 6 0.61 0.12 2.50
N ILE A 7 0.27 -1.08 2.07
CA ILE A 7 -1.08 -1.41 1.63
C ILE A 7 -1.94 -1.47 2.89
N GLN A 8 -2.96 -0.63 2.95
CA GLN A 8 -3.88 -0.57 4.09
C GLN A 8 -4.95 -1.66 3.96
N ASP A 9 -5.62 -1.95 5.07
CA ASP A 9 -6.79 -2.82 5.14
C ASP A 9 -6.55 -4.25 4.64
N VAL A 10 -5.31 -4.74 4.69
CA VAL A 10 -5.01 -6.12 4.27
C VAL A 10 -5.72 -7.15 5.15
N ILE A 11 -6.19 -8.22 4.53
CA ILE A 11 -6.71 -9.39 5.24
C ILE A 11 -5.53 -10.22 5.71
N GLN A 12 -5.43 -10.45 7.01
CA GLN A 12 -4.49 -11.42 7.58
C GLN A 12 -5.14 -12.80 7.62
N THR A 13 -4.41 -13.83 7.20
CA THR A 13 -4.85 -15.23 7.21
C THR A 13 -3.73 -16.16 7.65
N ASP A 14 -4.08 -17.27 8.27
CA ASP A 14 -3.19 -18.39 8.58
C ASP A 14 -3.13 -19.44 7.46
N ALA A 15 -3.95 -19.27 6.40
CA ALA A 15 -3.84 -20.04 5.19
C ALA A 15 -2.42 -19.88 4.60
N ALA A 16 -1.84 -20.99 4.16
CA ALA A 16 -0.47 -21.00 3.66
C ALA A 16 -0.35 -20.19 2.36
N ILE A 17 0.13 -18.95 2.46
CA ILE A 17 0.50 -18.11 1.30
C ILE A 17 1.98 -18.36 0.98
N ASN A 18 2.31 -18.66 -0.27
CA ASN A 18 3.66 -19.02 -0.71
C ASN A 18 3.85 -18.60 -2.19
N PRO A 19 5.11 -18.53 -2.68
CA PRO A 19 5.35 -18.47 -4.12
C PRO A 19 4.56 -19.59 -4.83
N GLY A 20 3.67 -19.20 -5.74
CA GLY A 20 2.76 -20.13 -6.45
C GLY A 20 1.28 -19.87 -6.20
N ASN A 21 0.89 -19.21 -5.11
CA ASN A 21 -0.48 -18.73 -4.91
C ASN A 21 -0.61 -17.20 -4.84
N SER A 22 0.50 -16.47 -4.83
CA SER A 22 0.52 -15.02 -5.04
C SER A 22 -0.17 -14.66 -6.36
N GLY A 23 -1.09 -13.69 -6.30
CA GLY A 23 -1.98 -13.29 -7.40
C GLY A 23 -3.25 -14.12 -7.51
N GLY A 24 -3.36 -15.24 -6.78
CA GLY A 24 -4.55 -16.08 -6.72
C GLY A 24 -5.61 -15.56 -5.74
N PRO A 25 -6.84 -16.12 -5.79
CA PRO A 25 -7.94 -15.69 -4.95
C PRO A 25 -7.82 -16.19 -3.50
N LEU A 26 -8.29 -15.37 -2.57
CA LEU A 26 -8.71 -15.78 -1.24
C LEU A 26 -10.25 -15.85 -1.24
N LEU A 27 -10.80 -17.01 -0.89
CA LEU A 27 -12.23 -17.28 -0.92
C LEU A 27 -12.79 -17.47 0.49
N ASP A 28 -14.02 -17.05 0.73
CA ASP A 28 -14.77 -17.42 1.93
C ASP A 28 -15.38 -18.84 1.82
N SER A 29 -16.08 -19.29 2.87
CA SER A 29 -16.70 -20.61 2.93
C SER A 29 -17.82 -20.84 1.91
N THR A 30 -18.32 -19.78 1.27
CA THR A 30 -19.31 -19.86 0.18
C THR A 30 -18.65 -19.96 -1.20
N GLY A 31 -17.32 -19.84 -1.27
CA GLY A 31 -16.57 -19.76 -2.51
C GLY A 31 -16.53 -18.34 -3.10
N SER A 32 -16.96 -17.32 -2.36
CA SER A 32 -16.95 -15.93 -2.82
C SER A 32 -15.57 -15.31 -2.65
N LEU A 33 -15.16 -14.49 -3.62
CA LEU A 33 -13.88 -13.79 -3.58
C LEU A 33 -13.87 -12.73 -2.49
N ILE A 34 -12.96 -12.86 -1.52
CA ILE A 34 -12.78 -11.87 -0.45
C ILE A 34 -11.44 -11.14 -0.53
N GLY A 35 -10.46 -11.66 -1.28
CA GLY A 35 -9.21 -10.94 -1.52
C GLY A 35 -8.26 -11.61 -2.51
N ILE A 36 -7.09 -10.99 -2.73
CA ILE A 36 -6.04 -11.48 -3.61
C ILE A 36 -4.75 -11.72 -2.81
N ASN A 37 -4.27 -12.96 -2.81
CA ASN A 37 -3.08 -13.36 -2.06
C ASN A 37 -1.85 -12.60 -2.56
N THR A 38 -1.16 -11.88 -1.67
CA THR A 38 -0.13 -10.91 -2.09
C THR A 38 1.21 -11.15 -1.43
N ALA A 39 1.25 -11.33 -0.11
CA ALA A 39 2.52 -11.37 0.62
C ALA A 39 2.46 -12.29 1.85
N ILE A 40 3.64 -12.63 2.37
CA ILE A 40 3.83 -13.25 3.68
C ILE A 40 4.78 -12.41 4.51
N TYR A 41 4.66 -12.54 5.83
CA TYR A 41 5.71 -12.12 6.74
C TYR A 41 6.49 -13.34 7.23
N SER A 42 7.66 -13.59 6.66
CA SER A 42 8.47 -14.75 7.02
C SER A 42 9.97 -14.48 6.98
N PRO A 43 10.72 -14.82 8.05
CA PRO A 43 12.18 -14.82 8.03
C PRO A 43 12.79 -15.84 7.06
N SER A 44 12.06 -16.92 6.73
CA SER A 44 12.56 -18.03 5.90
C SER A 44 12.15 -17.93 4.42
N GLY A 45 11.25 -17.01 4.08
CA GLY A 45 10.69 -16.88 2.73
C GLY A 45 9.60 -17.92 2.37
N ALA A 46 9.26 -18.82 3.30
CA ALA A 46 8.12 -19.72 3.22
C ALA A 46 7.07 -19.36 4.28
N SER A 47 5.81 -19.73 4.08
CA SER A 47 4.72 -19.43 5.01
C SER A 47 5.07 -19.86 6.45
N SER A 48 4.90 -18.92 7.37
CA SER A 48 5.09 -19.08 8.82
C SER A 48 3.75 -19.05 9.58
N GLY A 49 2.62 -19.15 8.86
CA GLY A 49 1.28 -19.00 9.42
C GLY A 49 0.75 -17.56 9.44
N VAL A 50 1.42 -16.62 8.76
CA VAL A 50 0.94 -15.25 8.56
C VAL A 50 1.05 -14.86 7.09
N GLY A 51 -0.10 -14.89 6.41
CA GLY A 51 -0.28 -14.42 5.03
C GLY A 51 -1.14 -13.17 4.95
N PHE A 52 -0.95 -12.40 3.88
CA PHE A 52 -1.69 -11.17 3.61
C PHE A 52 -2.31 -11.18 2.21
N SER A 53 -3.58 -10.76 2.17
CA SER A 53 -4.35 -10.61 0.93
C SER A 53 -4.95 -9.21 0.82
N ILE A 54 -4.93 -8.64 -0.38
CA ILE A 54 -5.59 -7.35 -0.65
C ILE A 54 -7.10 -7.61 -0.73
N PRO A 55 -7.97 -6.87 0.01
CA PRO A 55 -9.41 -7.09 0.00
C PRO A 55 -10.05 -6.90 -1.37
N VAL A 56 -11.14 -7.63 -1.62
CA VAL A 56 -11.89 -7.53 -2.88
C VAL A 56 -12.43 -6.12 -3.15
N ASP A 57 -12.79 -5.35 -2.12
CA ASP A 57 -13.28 -3.97 -2.27
C ASP A 57 -12.19 -3.02 -2.80
N THR A 58 -10.94 -3.22 -2.35
CA THR A 58 -9.79 -2.47 -2.88
C THR A 58 -9.46 -2.90 -4.32
N VAL A 59 -9.56 -4.21 -4.60
CA VAL A 59 -9.27 -4.78 -5.92
C VAL A 59 -10.29 -4.31 -6.95
N SER A 60 -11.58 -4.35 -6.64
CA SER A 60 -12.65 -3.98 -7.56
C SER A 60 -12.51 -2.53 -8.03
N GLY A 61 -12.32 -1.59 -7.12
CA GLY A 61 -12.13 -0.17 -7.45
C GLY A 61 -10.87 0.11 -8.28
N ILE A 62 -9.80 -0.67 -8.09
CA ILE A 62 -8.57 -0.58 -8.90
C ILE A 62 -8.77 -1.18 -10.29
N VAL A 63 -9.37 -2.36 -10.38
CA VAL A 63 -9.63 -3.07 -11.65
C VAL A 63 -10.54 -2.24 -12.54
N ASP A 64 -11.63 -1.68 -11.99
CA ASP A 64 -12.56 -0.82 -12.73
C ASP A 64 -11.85 0.39 -13.35
N GLN A 65 -10.95 1.04 -12.60
CA GLN A 65 -10.16 2.16 -13.11
C GLN A 65 -9.19 1.74 -14.21
N ILE A 66 -8.52 0.59 -14.07
CA ILE A 66 -7.59 0.08 -15.07
C ILE A 66 -8.33 -0.28 -16.36
N ILE A 67 -9.48 -0.97 -16.26
CA ILE A 67 -10.30 -1.32 -17.43
C ILE A 67 -10.79 -0.05 -18.14
N LYS A 68 -11.29 0.94 -17.39
CA LYS A 68 -11.90 2.13 -17.97
C LYS A 68 -10.90 3.17 -18.48
N PHE A 69 -9.76 3.32 -17.82
CA PHE A 69 -8.81 4.43 -18.06
C PHE A 69 -7.38 3.98 -18.37
N GLY A 70 -7.09 2.68 -18.30
CA GLY A 70 -5.74 2.12 -18.49
C GLY A 70 -4.78 2.41 -17.32
N LYS A 71 -5.23 3.09 -16.26
CA LYS A 71 -4.42 3.47 -15.09
C LYS A 71 -5.28 3.81 -13.88
N VAL A 72 -4.66 3.76 -12.71
CA VAL A 72 -5.23 4.25 -11.45
C VAL A 72 -4.73 5.67 -11.19
N THR A 73 -5.63 6.63 -11.05
CA THR A 73 -5.27 8.01 -10.69
C THR A 73 -5.32 8.17 -9.18
N ARG A 74 -4.20 8.58 -8.56
CA ARG A 74 -4.12 8.83 -7.12
C ARG A 74 -3.79 10.30 -6.87
N PRO A 75 -4.50 10.98 -5.95
CA PRO A 75 -4.13 12.34 -5.58
C PRO A 75 -2.77 12.32 -4.89
N VAL A 76 -2.02 13.40 -5.10
CA VAL A 76 -0.75 13.66 -4.43
C VAL A 76 -0.83 15.00 -3.73
N LEU A 77 -0.25 15.09 -2.54
CA LEU A 77 -0.09 16.38 -1.87
C LEU A 77 0.98 17.23 -2.56
N GLY A 78 1.98 16.60 -3.19
CA GLY A 78 3.07 17.29 -3.89
C GLY A 78 4.16 17.78 -2.94
N ILE A 79 4.49 17.00 -1.92
CA ILE A 79 5.59 17.24 -1.00
C ILE A 79 6.61 16.10 -1.06
N SER A 80 7.85 16.40 -0.72
CA SER A 80 8.80 15.41 -0.22
C SER A 80 8.97 15.60 1.29
N PHE A 81 9.21 14.51 2.00
CA PHE A 81 9.29 14.53 3.46
C PHE A 81 10.43 13.67 3.96
N ALA A 82 10.91 13.99 5.16
CA ALA A 82 12.01 13.27 5.79
C ALA A 82 11.58 11.86 6.20
N PRO A 83 12.49 10.87 6.15
CA PRO A 83 12.21 9.53 6.67
C PRO A 83 11.94 9.60 8.17
N GLU A 84 11.10 8.68 8.65
CA GLU A 84 10.65 8.61 10.05
C GLU A 84 11.82 8.61 11.04
N GLN A 85 12.88 7.84 10.76
CA GLN A 85 14.06 7.77 11.62
C GLN A 85 14.76 9.13 11.79
N ALA A 86 14.77 9.98 10.75
CA ALA A 86 15.37 11.31 10.84
C ALA A 86 14.49 12.26 11.65
N VAL A 87 13.16 12.15 11.53
CA VAL A 87 12.19 12.94 12.31
C VAL A 87 12.29 12.60 13.80
N GLU A 88 12.39 11.31 14.14
CA GLU A 88 12.55 10.82 15.51
C GLU A 88 13.83 11.35 16.17
N GLN A 89 14.97 11.31 15.45
CA GLN A 89 16.25 11.83 15.95
C GLN A 89 16.19 13.34 16.23
N LEU A 90 15.39 14.07 15.47
CA LEU A 90 15.18 15.51 15.65
C LEU A 90 14.15 15.84 16.74
N GLY A 91 13.46 14.83 17.30
CA GLY A 91 12.43 15.04 18.32
C GLY A 91 11.20 15.79 17.80
N VAL A 92 10.97 15.79 16.49
CA VAL A 92 9.83 16.47 15.86
C VAL A 92 8.62 15.54 15.85
N THR A 93 7.45 16.03 16.23
CA THR A 93 6.20 15.27 16.10
C THR A 93 5.51 15.66 14.78
N GLY A 94 5.34 14.70 13.87
CA GLY A 94 4.63 14.89 12.61
C GLY A 94 5.47 14.56 11.37
N VAL A 95 5.02 15.04 10.20
CA VAL A 95 5.73 14.85 8.93
C VAL A 95 6.58 16.09 8.65
N LEU A 96 7.91 15.92 8.64
CA LEU A 96 8.82 17.01 8.28
C LEU A 96 8.87 17.17 6.75
N VAL A 97 8.30 18.26 6.24
CA VAL A 97 8.35 18.63 4.82
C VAL A 97 9.76 19.10 4.48
N LEU A 98 10.38 18.48 3.47
CA LEU A 98 11.70 18.84 2.98
C LEU A 98 11.64 19.73 1.74
N ASP A 99 10.65 19.50 0.88
CA ASP A 99 10.44 20.26 -0.35
C ASP A 99 8.96 20.23 -0.76
N ALA A 100 8.52 21.33 -1.36
CA ALA A 100 7.20 21.49 -1.95
C ALA A 100 7.35 22.27 -3.28
N PRO A 101 7.47 21.57 -4.42
CA PRO A 101 7.74 22.21 -5.70
C PRO A 101 6.70 23.30 -6.03
N PRO A 102 7.10 24.51 -6.45
CA PRO A 102 6.19 25.63 -6.69
C PRO A 102 5.05 25.34 -7.67
N GLU A 103 5.28 24.43 -8.63
CA GLU A 103 4.28 23.98 -9.60
C GLU A 103 3.30 22.93 -9.04
N GLY A 104 3.64 22.30 -7.91
CA GLY A 104 2.87 21.24 -7.25
C GLY A 104 1.69 21.76 -6.41
N PRO A 105 0.73 20.89 -6.04
CA PRO A 105 -0.43 21.30 -5.25
C PRO A 105 -0.06 21.95 -3.92
N ALA A 106 0.87 21.34 -3.17
CA ALA A 106 1.42 21.93 -1.97
C ALA A 106 2.06 23.27 -2.29
N GLY A 107 3.11 23.36 -3.10
CA GLY A 107 3.83 24.62 -3.39
C GLY A 107 2.91 25.80 -3.76
N LYS A 108 1.86 25.56 -4.57
CA LYS A 108 0.85 26.57 -4.92
C LYS A 108 0.00 27.07 -3.74
N ALA A 109 -0.21 26.23 -2.74
CA ALA A 109 -0.92 26.57 -1.51
C ALA A 109 -0.06 27.34 -0.48
N GLY A 110 1.25 27.46 -0.73
CA GLY A 110 2.21 28.16 0.13
C GLY A 110 2.70 27.38 1.36
N PRO A 111 3.22 26.14 1.24
CA PRO A 111 3.76 25.40 2.36
C PRO A 111 5.28 25.57 2.32
N CYS A 112 5.73 26.75 2.71
CA CYS A 112 7.08 27.17 3.14
C CYS A 112 7.16 28.69 3.09
#